data_AF-A0A2X2C2M8-F1
#
_entry.id   AF-A0A2X2C2M8-F1
#
_cell.length_a   1.000
_cell.length_b   1.000
_cell.length_c   1.000
_cell.angle_alpha   90.00
_cell.angle_beta   90.00
_cell.angle_gamma   90.00
#
_symmetry.space_group_name_H-M   'P 1'
#
loop_
_entity.id
_entity.type
_entity.pdbx_description
1 polymer ?
#
loop_
_entity_poly.entity_id
_entity_poly.type
_entity_poly.pdbx_seq_one_letter_code
_entity_poly.pdbx_strand_id
1 'polypeptide(L)'
;MMNIGKVFLADRERAAQKQVADHYVNTDTKEMERIARQLPLSQVKRPQWDINTLLDIGFIRYSVDIRIGDHVWDEEEKINYGSTPMFMIHAQKNNR
;
A
#
# COMPACT_ATOMS: atom_id res chain seq x y z
N MET A 1 13.17 -0.64 9.20
CA MET A 1 12.21 0.25 8.51
C MET A 1 12.63 0.35 7.05
N MET A 2 11.71 0.13 6.11
CA MET A 2 11.98 0.17 4.67
C MET A 2 12.41 1.60 4.26
N ASN A 3 13.41 1.74 3.39
CA ASN A 3 13.81 3.06 2.88
C ASN A 3 12.82 3.45 1.77
N ILE A 4 11.87 4.29 2.13
CA ILE A 4 10.74 4.70 1.28
C ILE A 4 11.25 5.36 -0.01
N GLY A 5 12.25 6.23 0.08
CA GLY A 5 12.83 6.88 -1.10
C GLY A 5 13.45 5.91 -2.11
N LYS A 6 14.24 4.92 -1.64
CA LYS A 6 14.86 3.92 -2.53
C LYS A 6 13.85 3.07 -3.30
N VAL A 7 12.74 2.80 -2.66
CA VAL A 7 11.70 1.92 -3.17
C VAL A 7 10.92 2.62 -4.30
N PHE A 8 10.53 3.89 -4.09
CA PHE A 8 9.90 4.67 -5.14
C PHE A 8 10.83 4.98 -6.32
N LEU A 9 12.15 5.10 -6.10
CA LEU A 9 13.10 5.24 -7.21
C LEU A 9 13.04 4.05 -8.18
N ALA A 10 12.87 2.83 -7.67
CA ALA A 10 12.72 1.65 -8.52
C ALA A 10 11.40 1.67 -9.33
N ASP A 11 10.30 2.17 -8.77
CA ASP A 11 9.04 2.36 -9.52
C ASP A 11 9.22 3.36 -10.66
N ARG A 12 9.89 4.49 -10.38
CA ARG A 12 10.18 5.54 -11.38
C ARG A 12 11.09 5.04 -12.50
N GLU A 13 12.11 4.25 -12.16
CA GLU A 13 12.97 3.60 -13.16
C GLU A 13 12.17 2.63 -14.05
N ARG A 14 11.24 1.86 -13.47
CA ARG A 14 10.35 0.99 -14.24
C ARG A 14 9.39 1.77 -15.12
N ALA A 15 8.81 2.87 -14.62
CA ALA A 15 7.97 3.76 -15.41
C ALA A 15 8.72 4.32 -16.63
N ALA A 16 9.96 4.78 -16.42
CA ALA A 16 10.83 5.26 -17.49
C ALA A 16 11.17 4.16 -18.52
N GLN A 17 11.52 2.95 -18.05
CA GLN A 17 11.81 1.80 -18.93
C GLN A 17 10.60 1.37 -19.76
N LYS A 18 9.40 1.48 -19.20
CA LYS A 18 8.13 1.10 -19.84
C LYS A 18 7.48 2.24 -20.62
N GLN A 19 8.09 3.43 -20.62
CA GLN A 19 7.61 4.62 -21.32
C GLN A 19 6.19 5.03 -20.89
N VAL A 20 5.86 4.84 -19.61
CA VAL A 20 4.60 5.29 -19.00
C VAL A 20 4.83 6.54 -18.16
N ALA A 21 3.76 7.28 -17.84
CA ALA A 21 3.87 8.48 -17.02
C ALA A 21 4.41 8.17 -15.62
N ASP A 22 5.32 9.00 -15.12
CA ASP A 22 5.86 8.92 -13.76
C ASP A 22 4.92 9.64 -12.78
N HIS A 23 4.18 8.86 -11.98
CA HIS A 23 3.23 9.39 -10.99
C HIS A 23 3.91 10.07 -9.79
N TYR A 24 5.22 9.92 -9.63
CA TYR A 24 6.01 10.48 -8.53
C TYR A 24 6.93 11.63 -8.96
N VAL A 25 6.81 12.11 -10.21
CA VAL A 25 7.72 13.11 -10.78
C VAL A 25 7.84 14.39 -9.95
N ASN A 26 6.74 14.80 -9.29
CA ASN A 26 6.67 15.99 -8.46
C ASN A 26 6.62 15.67 -6.96
N THR A 27 6.90 14.44 -6.55
CA THR A 27 6.82 14.02 -5.15
C THR A 27 8.12 14.33 -4.41
N ASP A 28 8.02 15.08 -3.31
CA ASP A 28 9.11 15.20 -2.35
C ASP A 28 9.22 13.92 -1.50
N THR A 29 10.04 12.99 -1.97
CA THR A 29 10.25 11.69 -1.33
C THR A 29 10.93 11.81 0.04
N LYS A 30 11.72 12.87 0.29
CA LYS A 30 12.36 13.09 1.59
C LYS A 30 11.35 13.56 2.62
N GLU A 31 10.49 14.49 2.24
CA GLU A 31 9.44 14.99 3.13
C GLU A 31 8.39 13.91 3.42
N MET A 32 8.02 13.12 2.41
CA MET A 32 7.16 11.95 2.60
C MET A 32 7.77 10.95 3.60
N GLU A 33 9.06 10.64 3.47
CA GLU A 33 9.74 9.74 4.41
C GLU A 33 9.80 10.32 5.83
N ARG A 34 10.02 11.63 5.96
CA ARG A 34 10.00 12.34 7.24
C ARG A 34 8.63 12.23 7.92
N ILE A 35 7.55 12.44 7.17
CA ILE A 35 6.16 12.32 7.67
C ILE A 35 5.87 10.87 8.04
N ALA A 36 6.20 9.91 7.17
CA ALA A 36 5.95 8.49 7.41
C ALA A 36 6.58 8.02 8.72
N ARG A 37 7.78 8.48 9.07
CA ARG A 37 8.46 8.15 10.34
C ARG A 37 7.71 8.60 11.60
N GLN A 38 6.86 9.61 11.49
CA GLN A 38 6.07 10.15 12.60
C GLN A 38 4.69 9.50 12.72
N LEU A 39 4.21 8.84 11.68
CA LEU A 39 2.88 8.21 11.68
C LEU A 39 2.97 6.80 12.31
N PRO A 40 2.16 6.50 13.35
CA PRO A 40 2.17 5.20 14.01
C PRO A 40 1.93 4.03 13.05
N LEU A 41 1.07 4.23 12.05
CA LEU A 41 0.71 3.18 11.08
C LEU A 41 1.82 2.85 10.08
N SER A 42 2.78 3.75 9.85
CA SER A 42 3.92 3.48 8.97
C SER A 42 4.92 2.50 9.58
N GLN A 43 4.84 2.24 10.89
CA GLN A 43 5.74 1.34 11.61
C GLN A 43 5.18 -0.08 11.76
N VAL A 44 3.95 -0.32 11.30
CA VAL A 44 3.28 -1.62 11.42
C VAL A 44 2.98 -2.18 10.03
N LYS A 45 2.93 -3.51 9.92
CA LYS A 45 2.67 -4.18 8.65
C LYS A 45 1.16 -4.22 8.36
N ARG A 46 0.74 -3.51 7.31
CA ARG A 46 -0.59 -3.63 6.68
C ARG A 46 -0.58 -4.83 5.70
N PRO A 47 -1.64 -5.66 5.60
CA PRO A 47 -2.92 -5.56 6.31
C PRO A 47 -3.01 -6.22 7.71
N GLN A 48 -1.91 -6.74 8.25
CA GLN A 48 -1.95 -7.51 9.51
C GLN A 48 -2.50 -6.70 10.69
N TRP A 49 -2.05 -5.44 10.82
CA TRP A 49 -2.53 -4.56 11.88
C TRP A 49 -4.06 -4.40 11.88
N ASP A 50 -4.66 -4.33 10.70
CA ASP A 50 -6.08 -4.06 10.45
C ASP A 50 -6.90 -5.30 10.69
N ILE A 51 -6.41 -6.47 10.30
CA ILE A 51 -7.03 -7.75 10.65
C ILE A 51 -7.13 -7.85 12.18
N ASN A 52 -6.02 -7.62 12.88
CA ASN A 52 -5.99 -7.67 14.35
C ASN A 52 -6.97 -6.66 14.95
N THR A 53 -6.93 -5.41 14.47
CA THR A 53 -7.83 -4.34 14.93
C THR A 53 -9.31 -4.70 14.71
N LEU A 54 -9.66 -5.28 13.55
CA LEU A 54 -11.03 -5.69 13.24
C LEU A 54 -11.51 -6.80 14.18
N LEU A 55 -10.64 -7.78 14.47
CA LEU A 55 -10.95 -8.83 15.44
C LEU A 55 -11.15 -8.26 16.85
N ASP A 56 -10.26 -7.36 17.29
CA ASP A 56 -10.31 -6.74 18.62
C ASP A 56 -11.59 -5.92 18.84
N ILE A 57 -12.14 -5.30 17.79
CA ILE A 57 -13.40 -4.53 17.86
C ILE A 57 -14.65 -5.36 17.57
N GLY A 58 -14.54 -6.69 17.51
CA GLY A 58 -15.69 -7.61 17.48
C GLY A 58 -16.17 -8.07 16.10
N PHE A 59 -15.36 -7.89 15.04
CA PHE A 59 -15.61 -8.61 13.80
C PHE A 59 -15.23 -10.08 13.97
N ILE A 60 -16.06 -10.98 13.44
CA ILE A 60 -15.95 -12.42 13.73
C ILE A 60 -15.48 -13.23 12.52
N ARG A 61 -15.50 -12.64 11.33
CA ARG A 61 -15.06 -13.26 10.08
C ARG A 61 -14.40 -12.20 9.22
N TYR A 62 -13.35 -12.60 8.52
CA TYR A 62 -12.69 -11.76 7.53
C TYR A 62 -12.16 -12.60 6.36
N SER A 63 -12.02 -11.94 5.21
CA SER A 63 -11.23 -12.41 4.07
C SER A 63 -10.34 -11.27 3.57
N VAL A 64 -9.15 -11.61 3.13
CA VAL A 64 -8.16 -10.62 2.66
C VAL A 64 -7.75 -10.99 1.25
N ASP A 65 -7.76 -10.01 0.36
CA ASP A 65 -7.19 -10.11 -0.97
C ASP A 65 -5.98 -9.17 -1.07
N ILE A 66 -4.78 -9.74 -1.08
CA ILE A 66 -3.51 -9.00 -1.22
C ILE A 66 -3.11 -8.77 -2.68
N ARG A 67 -3.94 -9.23 -3.63
CA ARG A 67 -3.71 -9.14 -5.07
C ARG A 67 -4.81 -8.38 -5.79
N ILE A 68 -5.71 -7.72 -5.06
CA ILE A 68 -6.81 -6.95 -5.65
C ILE A 68 -6.32 -5.93 -6.68
N GLY A 69 -5.11 -5.37 -6.49
CA GLY A 69 -4.45 -4.48 -7.44
C GLY A 69 -4.29 -5.10 -8.84
N ASP A 70 -4.10 -6.41 -8.95
CA ASP A 70 -3.99 -7.10 -10.25
C ASP A 70 -5.29 -6.99 -11.07
N HIS A 71 -6.43 -6.79 -10.39
CA HIS A 71 -7.77 -6.74 -10.98
C HIS A 71 -8.30 -5.32 -11.20
N VAL A 72 -7.87 -4.35 -10.38
CA VAL A 72 -8.43 -2.98 -10.39
C VAL A 72 -7.50 -1.93 -10.98
N TRP A 73 -6.20 -2.18 -10.97
CA TRP A 73 -5.24 -1.28 -11.61
C TRP A 73 -5.07 -1.61 -13.08
N ASP A 74 -4.87 -0.57 -13.88
CA ASP A 74 -4.33 -0.73 -15.23
C ASP A 74 -2.82 -1.04 -15.20
N GLU A 75 -2.22 -1.25 -16.37
CA GLU A 75 -0.81 -1.60 -16.47
C GLU A 75 0.13 -0.45 -16.06
N GLU A 76 -0.27 0.81 -16.29
CA GLU A 76 0.50 1.99 -15.89
C GLU A 76 0.50 2.14 -14.37
N GLU A 77 -0.65 1.96 -13.74
CA GLU A 77 -0.81 1.96 -12.30
C GLU A 77 -0.05 0.82 -11.63
N LYS A 78 -0.05 -0.40 -12.19
CA LYS A 78 0.75 -1.52 -11.67
C LYS A 78 2.25 -1.24 -11.71
N ILE A 79 2.72 -0.53 -12.74
CA ILE A 79 4.13 -0.12 -12.85
C ILE A 79 4.47 0.94 -11.80
N ASN A 80 3.64 1.97 -11.68
CA ASN A 80 3.86 3.06 -10.74
C ASN A 80 3.72 2.61 -9.28
N TYR A 81 2.74 1.77 -8.95
CA TYR A 81 2.39 1.44 -7.56
C TYR A 81 2.93 0.09 -7.07
N GLY A 82 3.89 -0.50 -7.78
CA GLY A 82 4.43 -1.83 -7.48
C GLY A 82 5.04 -1.94 -6.07
N SER A 83 5.53 -0.84 -5.52
CA SER A 83 6.08 -0.80 -4.16
C SER A 83 5.09 -0.58 -3.03
N THR A 84 3.87 -0.16 -3.37
CA THR A 84 2.78 0.07 -2.40
C THR A 84 1.57 -0.78 -2.80
N PRO A 85 1.69 -2.12 -2.74
CA PRO A 85 0.67 -3.02 -3.24
C PRO A 85 -0.66 -2.80 -2.51
N MET A 86 -1.73 -2.68 -3.29
CA MET A 86 -3.09 -2.57 -2.76
C MET A 86 -3.53 -3.89 -2.13
N PHE A 87 -4.29 -3.80 -1.05
CA PHE A 87 -5.00 -4.93 -0.47
C PHE A 87 -6.45 -4.55 -0.19
N MET A 88 -7.33 -5.54 -0.14
CA MET A 88 -8.72 -5.41 0.25
C MET A 88 -9.00 -6.32 1.44
N ILE A 89 -9.77 -5.82 2.41
CA ILE A 89 -10.30 -6.61 3.51
C ILE A 89 -11.82 -6.57 3.42
N HIS A 90 -12.44 -7.74 3.47
CA HIS A 90 -13.85 -7.88 3.74
C HIS A 90 -14.01 -8.47 5.14
N ALA A 91 -14.81 -7.84 6.00
CA ALA A 91 -15.01 -8.28 7.37
C ALA A 91 -16.48 -8.19 7.76
N GLN A 92 -16.94 -9.18 8.52
CA GLN A 92 -18.33 -9.29 8.96
C GLN A 92 -18.44 -9.12 10.48
N LYS A 93 -19.34 -8.22 10.91
CA LYS A 93 -19.75 -8.09 12.31
C LYS A 93 -20.59 -9.28 12.75
N ASN A 94 -20.59 -9.55 14.05
CA ASN A 94 -21.53 -10.50 14.61
C ASN A 94 -22.96 -9.93 14.52
N ASN A 95 -23.91 -10.68 13.95
CA ASN A 95 -25.31 -10.26 13.82
C ASN A 95 -26.14 -10.57 15.08
N ARG A 96 -25.53 -10.43 16.27
CA ARG A 96 -26.22 -10.65 17.55
C ARG A 96 -26.71 -9.35 18.14
#